data_AF-A0A957BLY2-F1
#
_entry.id   AF-A0A957BLY2-F1
#
_cell.length_a   1.000
_cell.length_b   1.000
_cell.length_c   1.000
_cell.angle_alpha   90.00
_cell.angle_beta   90.00
_cell.angle_gamma   90.00
#
_symmetry.space_group_name_H-M   'P 1'
#
loop_
_entity.id
_entity.type
_entity.pdbx_description
1 polymer ?
#
loop_
_entity_poly.entity_id
_entity_poly.type
_entity_poly.pdbx_seq_one_letter_code
_entity_poly.pdbx_strand_id
1 'polypeptide(L)'
;MDTSAEPDKQPEEEKQPAAERSEETAVQPTNEAESTPKQARRPRQRKRKPKGEGRRGRKGAFTVRQVADRFAACGRCSYFWAGYKVLCGEEAQETAVAQSESGWLDLAWHNQLPRLLYKSYGVRLDIDHFHYEGSCKECRRRFVYDAADQEEECSSCAIEISPSTLR
;
A
#
# COMPACT_ATOMS: atom_id res chain seq x y z
N MET A 1 -54.65 -32.10 -11.58
CA MET A 1 -55.39 -30.94 -11.08
C MET A 1 -55.37 -31.06 -9.57
N ASP A 2 -54.52 -30.29 -8.90
CA ASP A 2 -54.71 -29.96 -7.50
C ASP A 2 -54.10 -28.58 -7.28
N THR A 3 -54.95 -27.72 -6.75
CA THR A 3 -54.84 -26.27 -6.59
C THR A 3 -54.82 -26.02 -5.09
N SER A 4 -54.23 -24.88 -4.68
CA SER A 4 -54.35 -24.24 -3.36
C SER A 4 -53.28 -24.66 -2.35
N ALA A 5 -52.72 -23.79 -1.50
CA ALA A 5 -52.84 -22.35 -1.32
C ALA A 5 -51.71 -21.89 -0.38
N GLU A 6 -51.22 -20.65 -0.57
CA GLU A 6 -50.57 -19.89 0.51
C GLU A 6 -51.57 -19.57 1.63
N PRO A 7 -51.09 -19.27 2.85
CA PRO A 7 -51.39 -17.93 3.33
C PRO A 7 -50.22 -17.22 4.04
N ASP A 8 -50.06 -15.97 3.61
CA ASP A 8 -49.70 -14.74 4.29
C ASP A 8 -49.85 -14.71 5.83
N LYS A 9 -48.83 -14.17 6.53
CA LYS A 9 -48.99 -13.43 7.80
C LYS A 9 -47.74 -12.62 8.18
N GLN A 10 -47.76 -11.32 7.91
CA GLN A 10 -47.20 -10.26 8.77
C GLN A 10 -48.32 -9.79 9.75
N PRO A 11 -48.07 -9.13 10.92
CA PRO A 11 -47.50 -7.77 11.01
C PRO A 11 -46.71 -7.37 12.28
N GLU A 12 -46.04 -6.20 12.16
CA GLU A 12 -45.79 -5.09 13.11
C GLU A 12 -45.41 -5.34 14.59
N GLU A 13 -44.38 -4.63 15.09
CA GLU A 13 -44.61 -3.57 16.11
C GLU A 13 -43.39 -2.63 16.26
N GLU A 14 -43.72 -1.35 16.17
CA GLU A 14 -42.94 -0.14 16.38
C GLU A 14 -42.62 0.09 17.88
N LYS A 15 -41.43 0.65 18.21
CA LYS A 15 -41.28 1.48 19.42
C LYS A 15 -39.96 2.27 19.45
N GLN A 16 -40.06 3.57 19.19
CA GLN A 16 -39.31 4.62 19.91
C GLN A 16 -40.21 5.19 21.02
N PRO A 17 -39.65 5.76 22.11
CA PRO A 17 -39.50 7.24 22.22
C PRO A 17 -38.13 7.67 22.83
N ALA A 18 -37.52 8.79 22.40
CA ALA A 18 -37.61 10.17 22.92
C ALA A 18 -37.20 10.35 24.40
N ALA A 19 -36.01 10.94 24.68
CA ALA A 19 -35.78 12.32 25.21
C ALA A 19 -35.97 12.40 26.76
N GLU A 20 -35.12 12.99 27.62
CA GLU A 20 -34.62 14.37 27.78
C GLU A 20 -33.62 14.37 28.98
N ARG A 21 -32.48 15.07 28.95
CA ARG A 21 -32.18 16.44 29.47
C ARG A 21 -31.68 16.52 30.94
N SER A 22 -30.54 17.20 31.12
CA SER A 22 -30.21 18.22 32.16
C SER A 22 -28.72 18.62 31.95
N GLU A 23 -28.42 19.74 31.29
CA GLU A 23 -28.15 21.09 31.87
C GLU A 23 -26.94 21.09 32.83
N GLU A 24 -25.78 21.60 32.43
CA GLU A 24 -25.35 23.02 32.31
C GLU A 24 -24.60 23.48 33.58
N THR A 25 -23.32 23.83 33.44
CA THR A 25 -22.61 24.93 34.13
C THR A 25 -21.26 25.09 33.39
N ALA A 26 -21.08 25.99 32.44
CA ALA A 26 -20.91 27.44 32.52
C ALA A 26 -19.47 27.91 32.90
N VAL A 27 -18.85 28.51 31.87
CA VAL A 27 -17.89 29.65 31.81
C VAL A 27 -16.37 29.45 31.97
N GLN A 28 -15.68 29.93 30.92
CA GLN A 28 -14.25 30.19 30.63
C GLN A 28 -13.68 31.36 31.50
N PRO A 29 -12.51 32.02 31.23
CA PRO A 29 -11.36 31.78 30.31
C PRO A 29 -9.94 32.08 30.89
N THR A 30 -8.90 31.83 30.05
CA THR A 30 -7.55 32.49 29.95
C THR A 30 -6.54 32.27 31.10
N ASN A 31 -5.21 32.10 30.92
CA ASN A 31 -4.29 32.60 29.89
C ASN A 31 -2.91 31.88 29.96
N GLU A 32 -2.11 32.06 28.91
CA GLU A 32 -0.62 32.09 28.90
C GLU A 32 0.14 30.76 29.12
N ALA A 33 0.61 30.11 28.06
CA ALA A 33 1.90 30.36 27.40
C ALA A 33 3.11 29.96 28.25
N GLU A 34 3.56 28.71 28.10
CA GLU A 34 4.99 28.39 28.24
C GLU A 34 5.43 27.44 27.11
N SER A 35 6.50 27.88 26.47
CA SER A 35 7.03 27.37 25.21
C SER A 35 8.31 26.61 25.48
N THR A 36 8.46 25.38 25.01
CA THR A 36 9.77 24.78 24.64
C THR A 36 9.60 23.35 24.06
N PRO A 37 10.53 22.85 23.23
CA PRO A 37 11.07 23.44 22.01
C PRO A 37 10.61 22.64 20.77
N LYS A 38 10.29 23.37 19.69
CA LYS A 38 10.18 22.84 18.32
C LYS A 38 11.51 22.18 17.93
N GLN A 39 11.58 20.86 17.95
CA GLN A 39 12.55 20.15 17.12
C GLN A 39 12.10 20.27 15.67
N ALA A 40 12.59 21.33 15.01
CA ALA A 40 12.50 21.50 13.58
C ALA A 40 13.21 20.31 12.89
N ARG A 41 12.45 19.26 12.61
CA ARG A 41 12.88 18.21 11.69
C ARG A 41 12.92 18.84 10.30
N ARG A 42 14.13 19.23 9.91
CA ARG A 42 14.49 19.77 8.60
C ARG A 42 13.71 19.01 7.51
N PRO A 43 13.05 19.70 6.56
CA PRO A 43 12.52 19.00 5.40
C PRO A 43 13.72 18.37 4.69
N ARG A 44 13.74 17.04 4.60
CA ARG A 44 14.67 16.35 3.70
C ARG A 44 14.22 16.68 2.29
N GLN A 45 14.63 17.84 1.78
CA GLN A 45 14.58 18.14 0.36
C GLN A 45 15.38 17.03 -0.34
N ARG A 46 14.65 16.07 -0.92
CA ARG A 46 15.21 15.09 -1.85
C ARG A 46 15.81 15.91 -2.99
N LYS A 47 17.14 16.03 -3.01
CA LYS A 47 17.89 16.56 -4.15
C LYS A 47 17.45 15.76 -5.37
N ARG A 48 16.70 16.39 -6.28
CA ARG A 48 16.47 15.87 -7.63
C ARG A 48 17.86 15.63 -8.23
N LYS A 49 18.24 14.36 -8.43
CA LYS A 49 19.53 14.04 -9.04
C LYS A 49 19.52 14.66 -10.46
N PRO A 50 20.61 15.32 -10.87
CA PRO A 50 20.68 15.96 -12.17
C PRO A 50 20.59 14.92 -13.29
N LYS A 51 19.83 15.27 -14.33
CA LYS A 51 19.71 14.57 -15.59
C LYS A 51 21.09 14.61 -16.28
N GLY A 52 21.92 13.61 -16.02
CA GLY A 52 23.27 13.48 -16.56
C GLY A 52 23.36 12.22 -17.41
N GLU A 53 23.43 12.42 -18.72
CA GLU A 53 23.81 11.38 -19.67
C GLU A 53 25.18 10.79 -19.30
N GLY A 54 25.20 9.47 -19.21
CA GLY A 54 26.38 8.69 -18.89
C GLY A 54 26.02 7.22 -18.92
N ARG A 55 25.82 6.69 -20.14
CA ARG A 55 25.78 5.23 -20.40
C ARG A 55 27.13 4.62 -20.04
N ARG A 56 27.42 4.48 -18.74
CA ARG A 56 28.37 3.49 -18.25
C ARG A 56 27.53 2.25 -17.94
N GLY A 57 27.66 1.22 -18.78
CA GLY A 57 26.95 -0.04 -18.61
C GLY A 57 27.15 -0.55 -17.17
N ARG A 58 26.09 -0.47 -16.36
CA ARG A 58 26.03 -1.09 -15.03
C ARG A 58 26.16 -2.61 -15.24
N LYS A 59 27.35 -3.17 -15.06
CA LYS A 59 27.54 -4.61 -14.83
C LYS A 59 26.71 -4.96 -13.59
N GLY A 60 25.50 -5.49 -13.79
CA GLY A 60 24.58 -5.86 -12.71
C GLY A 60 23.15 -5.36 -12.84
N ALA A 61 22.78 -4.64 -13.91
CA ALA A 61 21.37 -4.33 -14.16
C ALA A 61 20.62 -5.62 -14.59
N PHE A 62 19.52 -5.93 -13.89
CA PHE A 62 18.69 -7.07 -14.26
C PHE A 62 17.89 -6.78 -15.53
N THR A 63 17.66 -7.81 -16.34
CA THR A 63 16.68 -7.72 -17.43
C THR A 63 15.29 -8.08 -16.92
N VAL A 64 14.23 -7.62 -17.62
CA VAL A 64 12.84 -7.96 -17.26
C VAL A 64 12.65 -9.47 -17.20
N ARG A 65 13.27 -10.21 -18.14
CA ARG A 65 13.25 -11.68 -18.15
C ARG A 65 13.91 -12.26 -16.90
N GLN A 66 15.08 -11.78 -16.49
CA GLN A 66 15.75 -12.27 -15.27
C GLN A 66 14.94 -11.97 -14.00
N VAL A 67 14.25 -10.84 -13.95
CA VAL A 67 13.33 -10.52 -12.84
C VAL A 67 12.14 -11.46 -12.88
N ALA A 68 11.51 -11.65 -14.05
CA ALA A 68 10.40 -12.56 -14.23
C ALA A 68 10.76 -13.99 -13.79
N ASP A 69 11.92 -14.51 -14.20
CA ASP A 69 12.40 -15.85 -13.82
C ASP A 69 12.55 -15.99 -12.29
N ARG A 70 13.01 -14.94 -11.60
CA ARG A 70 13.09 -14.94 -10.13
C ARG A 70 11.74 -14.86 -9.45
N PHE A 71 10.78 -14.15 -10.02
CA PHE A 71 9.43 -14.10 -9.48
C PHE A 71 8.68 -15.40 -9.76
N ALA A 72 8.95 -16.06 -10.89
CA ALA A 72 8.38 -17.34 -11.29
C ALA A 72 8.72 -18.50 -10.33
N ALA A 73 9.81 -18.38 -9.57
CA ALA A 73 10.20 -19.37 -8.54
C ALA A 73 9.20 -19.49 -7.37
N CYS A 74 8.19 -18.62 -7.26
CA CYS A 74 7.16 -18.66 -6.21
C CYS A 74 5.80 -18.28 -6.79
N GLY A 75 4.76 -19.07 -6.51
CA GLY A 75 3.41 -18.85 -7.05
C GLY A 75 2.79 -17.51 -6.66
N ARG A 76 2.99 -17.07 -5.42
CA ARG A 76 2.50 -15.75 -4.96
C ARG A 76 3.23 -14.59 -5.64
N CYS A 77 4.54 -14.70 -5.78
CA CYS A 77 5.32 -13.65 -6.42
C CYS A 77 5.11 -13.62 -7.93
N SER A 78 4.97 -14.78 -8.59
CA SER A 78 4.64 -14.84 -10.01
C SER A 78 3.27 -14.23 -10.28
N TYR A 79 2.28 -14.51 -9.42
CA TYR A 79 0.96 -13.88 -9.47
C TYR A 79 1.05 -12.35 -9.31
N PHE A 80 1.80 -11.88 -8.31
CA PHE A 80 2.03 -10.44 -8.13
C PHE A 80 2.66 -9.80 -9.36
N TRP A 81 3.72 -10.41 -9.91
CA TRP A 81 4.45 -9.87 -11.05
C TRP A 81 3.57 -9.80 -12.31
N ALA A 82 2.83 -10.87 -12.60
CA ALA A 82 1.87 -10.88 -13.70
C ALA A 82 0.75 -9.85 -13.49
N GLY A 83 0.20 -9.77 -12.28
CA GLY A 83 -0.82 -8.79 -11.92
C GLY A 83 -0.32 -7.35 -12.07
N TYR A 84 0.92 -7.07 -11.67
CA TYR A 84 1.52 -5.75 -11.82
C TYR A 84 1.69 -5.36 -13.29
N LYS A 85 2.06 -6.31 -14.18
CA LYS A 85 2.06 -6.09 -15.64
C LYS A 85 0.69 -5.65 -16.14
N VAL A 86 -0.37 -6.33 -15.69
CA VAL A 86 -1.75 -6.05 -16.13
C VAL A 86 -2.25 -4.70 -15.59
N LEU A 87 -1.92 -4.36 -14.34
CA LEU A 87 -2.39 -3.12 -13.71
C LEU A 87 -1.64 -1.88 -14.18
N CYS A 88 -0.31 -1.94 -14.26
CA CYS A 88 0.53 -0.78 -14.53
C CYS A 88 1.09 -0.75 -15.96
N GLY A 89 0.92 -1.83 -16.73
CA GLY A 89 1.44 -1.98 -18.08
C GLY A 89 2.88 -2.52 -18.13
N GLU A 90 3.30 -2.90 -19.34
CA GLU A 90 4.64 -3.41 -19.61
C GLU A 90 5.72 -2.34 -19.43
N GLU A 91 5.43 -1.09 -19.83
CA GLU A 91 6.36 0.04 -19.67
C GLU A 91 6.70 0.31 -18.19
N ALA A 92 5.72 0.18 -17.29
CA ALA A 92 5.95 0.34 -15.85
C ALA A 92 6.82 -0.79 -15.28
N GLN A 93 6.71 -2.01 -15.82
CA GLN A 93 7.62 -3.10 -15.47
C GLN A 93 9.04 -2.86 -15.98
N GLU A 94 9.18 -2.50 -17.25
CA GLU A 94 10.48 -2.18 -17.84
C GLU A 94 11.17 -1.04 -17.09
N THR A 95 10.41 0.00 -16.74
CA THR A 95 10.88 1.14 -15.96
C THR A 95 11.33 0.71 -14.57
N ALA A 96 10.52 -0.06 -13.82
CA ALA A 96 10.87 -0.55 -12.49
C ALA A 96 12.16 -1.40 -12.51
N VAL A 97 12.33 -2.22 -13.55
CA VAL A 97 13.54 -3.04 -13.72
C VAL A 97 14.74 -2.19 -14.11
N ALA A 98 14.58 -1.25 -15.04
CA ALA A 98 15.65 -0.35 -15.48
C ALA A 98 16.15 0.57 -14.36
N GLN A 99 15.26 0.99 -13.48
CA GLN A 99 15.55 1.84 -12.32
C GLN A 99 15.93 1.06 -11.06
N SER A 100 15.93 -0.28 -11.12
CA SER A 100 16.25 -1.12 -9.98
C SER A 100 17.63 -0.80 -9.40
N GLU A 101 17.70 -0.77 -8.07
CA GLU A 101 18.92 -0.47 -7.32
C GLU A 101 19.02 -1.41 -6.12
N SER A 102 20.24 -1.89 -5.86
CA SER A 102 20.54 -2.73 -4.69
C SER A 102 19.66 -3.99 -4.53
N GLY A 103 19.14 -4.52 -5.64
CA GLY A 103 18.29 -5.72 -5.63
C GLY A 103 16.83 -5.45 -5.28
N TRP A 104 16.38 -4.19 -5.32
CA TRP A 104 14.99 -3.79 -5.13
C TRP A 104 14.40 -3.22 -6.41
N LEU A 105 13.12 -3.46 -6.64
CA LEU A 105 12.31 -2.80 -7.65
C LEU A 105 11.50 -1.72 -6.99
N ASP A 106 11.67 -0.47 -7.43
CA ASP A 106 10.75 0.61 -7.13
C ASP A 106 9.56 0.50 -8.08
N LEU A 107 8.37 0.34 -7.51
CA LEU A 107 7.14 0.11 -8.25
C LEU A 107 6.34 1.41 -8.39
N ALA A 108 5.77 1.60 -9.57
CA ALA A 108 4.81 2.67 -9.79
C ALA A 108 3.55 2.41 -8.95
N TRP A 109 3.08 3.44 -8.26
CA TRP A 109 1.85 3.34 -7.48
C TRP A 109 0.63 3.38 -8.40
N HIS A 110 -0.34 2.51 -8.12
CA HIS A 110 -1.63 2.48 -8.77
C HIS A 110 -2.69 2.21 -7.71
N ASN A 111 -3.89 2.79 -7.85
CA ASN A 111 -4.96 2.69 -6.84
C ASN A 111 -5.41 1.23 -6.58
N GLN A 112 -5.17 0.33 -7.53
CA GLN A 112 -5.47 -1.10 -7.38
C GLN A 112 -4.29 -1.94 -6.85
N LEU A 113 -3.10 -1.34 -6.68
CA LEU A 113 -1.92 -2.02 -6.17
C LEU A 113 -2.09 -2.55 -4.73
N PRO A 114 -2.73 -1.84 -3.78
CA PRO A 114 -3.06 -2.39 -2.46
C PRO A 114 -3.86 -3.69 -2.54
N ARG A 115 -4.85 -3.73 -3.43
CA ARG A 115 -5.67 -4.92 -3.64
C ARG A 115 -4.87 -6.06 -4.27
N LEU A 116 -3.92 -5.76 -5.15
CA LEU A 116 -3.01 -6.77 -5.70
C LEU A 116 -2.08 -7.33 -4.62
N LEU A 117 -1.53 -6.48 -3.75
CA LEU A 117 -0.71 -6.90 -2.60
C LEU A 117 -1.51 -7.77 -1.64
N TYR A 118 -2.76 -7.41 -1.36
CA TYR A 118 -3.68 -8.23 -0.57
C TYR A 118 -3.91 -9.59 -1.21
N LYS A 119 -4.23 -9.65 -2.50
CA LYS A 119 -4.45 -10.93 -3.20
C LYS A 119 -3.20 -11.79 -3.29
N SER A 120 -2.02 -11.17 -3.42
CA SER A 120 -0.76 -11.90 -3.58
C SER A 120 -0.18 -12.38 -2.25
N TYR A 121 -0.27 -11.55 -1.20
CA TYR A 121 0.46 -11.75 0.05
C TYR A 121 -0.44 -11.79 1.30
N GLY A 122 -1.73 -11.50 1.16
CA GLY A 122 -2.69 -11.46 2.28
C GLY A 122 -2.57 -10.22 3.15
N VAL A 123 -1.97 -9.15 2.64
CA VAL A 123 -1.70 -7.91 3.41
C VAL A 123 -2.73 -6.85 3.11
N ARG A 124 -3.32 -6.29 4.18
CA ARG A 124 -4.25 -5.16 4.14
C ARG A 124 -3.48 -3.86 4.41
N LEU A 125 -3.48 -2.95 3.44
CA LEU A 125 -2.83 -1.62 3.52
C LEU A 125 -3.85 -0.49 3.75
N ASP A 126 -5.14 -0.83 3.81
CA ASP A 126 -6.29 0.06 3.98
C ASP A 126 -6.54 0.48 5.45
N ILE A 127 -5.60 0.20 6.35
CA ILE A 127 -5.72 0.46 7.79
C ILE A 127 -4.66 1.49 8.20
N ASP A 128 -4.78 2.75 7.77
CA ASP A 128 -4.00 3.91 8.22
C ASP A 128 -2.49 3.67 8.48
N HIS A 129 -1.86 2.79 7.69
CA HIS A 129 -0.47 2.43 7.86
C HIS A 129 0.37 3.35 6.99
N PHE A 130 0.99 4.36 7.61
CA PHE A 130 1.95 5.23 6.94
C PHE A 130 3.20 4.49 6.43
N HIS A 131 3.50 3.34 7.04
CA HIS A 131 4.61 2.47 6.66
C HIS A 131 4.23 1.02 6.89
N TYR A 132 4.60 0.15 5.96
CA TYR A 132 4.42 -1.29 6.08
C TYR A 132 5.60 -2.03 5.46
N GLU A 133 6.23 -2.90 6.24
CA GLU A 133 7.21 -3.88 5.76
C GLU A 133 6.63 -5.29 5.88
N GLY A 134 6.65 -6.03 4.77
CA GLY A 134 6.13 -7.38 4.68
C GLY A 134 7.08 -8.33 3.99
N SER A 135 6.74 -9.62 4.05
CA SER A 135 7.43 -10.66 3.28
C SER A 135 6.45 -11.71 2.77
N CYS A 136 6.76 -12.24 1.59
CA CYS A 136 6.04 -13.39 1.04
C CYS A 136 6.17 -14.57 2.00
N LYS A 137 5.04 -15.21 2.35
CA LYS A 137 5.04 -16.34 3.29
C LYS A 137 5.70 -17.61 2.72
N GLU A 138 5.82 -17.71 1.40
CA GLU A 138 6.43 -18.85 0.72
C GLU A 138 7.94 -18.65 0.54
N CYS A 139 8.35 -17.64 -0.23
CA CYS A 139 9.75 -17.44 -0.58
C CYS A 139 10.47 -16.38 0.26
N ARG A 140 9.80 -15.77 1.25
CA ARG A 140 10.35 -14.72 2.12
C ARG A 140 10.85 -13.46 1.42
N ARG A 141 10.55 -13.28 0.12
CA ARG A 141 10.78 -12.04 -0.63
C ARG A 141 10.14 -10.86 0.11
N ARG A 142 10.95 -9.85 0.44
CA ARG A 142 10.47 -8.68 1.18
C ARG A 142 9.85 -7.63 0.27
N PHE A 143 8.93 -6.86 0.83
CA PHE A 143 8.35 -5.70 0.20
C PHE A 143 8.08 -4.62 1.25
N VAL A 144 8.19 -3.37 0.83
CA VAL A 144 8.03 -2.19 1.66
C VAL A 144 7.04 -1.25 0.98
N TYR A 145 6.17 -0.67 1.78
CA TYR A 145 5.23 0.36 1.39
C TYR A 145 5.38 1.54 2.34
N ASP A 146 5.47 2.73 1.78
CA ASP A 146 5.46 4.00 2.51
C ASP A 146 4.33 4.86 1.92
N ALA A 147 3.31 5.15 2.74
CA ALA A 147 2.33 6.17 2.39
C ALA A 147 2.99 7.56 2.47
N ALA A 148 2.48 8.53 1.72
CA ALA A 148 2.84 9.92 1.92
C ALA A 148 2.11 10.49 3.14
N ASP A 149 2.62 11.59 3.70
CA ASP A 149 1.97 12.33 4.79
C ASP A 149 0.63 12.96 4.37
N GLN A 150 0.28 12.92 3.07
CA GLN A 150 -1.01 13.35 2.52
C GLN A 150 -1.82 12.11 2.12
N GLU A 151 -3.07 12.05 2.58
CA GLU A 151 -3.94 10.85 2.65
C GLU A 151 -4.21 10.14 1.30
N GLU A 152 -3.82 10.73 0.18
CA GLU A 152 -4.09 10.17 -1.16
C GLU A 152 -2.83 9.79 -1.96
N GLU A 153 -1.62 9.97 -1.41
CA GLU A 153 -0.38 9.70 -2.12
C GLU A 153 0.41 8.54 -1.48
N CYS A 154 0.98 7.66 -2.33
CA CYS A 154 2.02 6.73 -1.90
C CYS A 154 3.37 7.35 -2.20
N SER A 155 4.25 7.40 -1.19
CA SER A 155 5.58 7.97 -1.34
C SER A 155 6.58 6.97 -1.93
N SER A 156 6.42 5.67 -1.62
CA SER A 156 7.15 4.59 -2.29
C SER A 156 6.52 3.21 -2.07
N CYS A 157 6.63 2.34 -3.08
CA CYS A 157 6.41 0.90 -2.94
C CYS A 157 7.59 0.16 -3.56
N ALA A 158 8.26 -0.70 -2.80
CA ALA A 158 9.43 -1.43 -3.24
C ALA A 158 9.30 -2.93 -2.95
N ILE A 159 9.85 -3.76 -3.84
CA ILE A 159 9.90 -5.22 -3.66
C ILE A 159 11.26 -5.79 -4.02
N GLU A 160 11.74 -6.75 -3.22
CA GLU A 160 13.04 -7.37 -3.39
C GLU A 160 13.05 -8.30 -4.62
N ILE A 161 14.08 -8.20 -5.47
CA ILE A 161 14.23 -9.01 -6.69
C ILE A 161 14.56 -10.47 -6.32
N SER A 162 15.49 -10.67 -5.40
CA SER A 162 15.93 -11.99 -4.92
C SER A 162 15.75 -12.06 -3.41
N PRO A 163 15.04 -13.08 -2.86
CA PRO A 163 14.90 -13.22 -1.42
C PRO A 163 16.26 -13.27 -0.73
N SER A 164 16.43 -12.50 0.34
CA SER A 164 17.70 -12.42 1.09
C SER A 164 18.03 -13.68 1.91
N THR A 165 17.12 -14.65 2.01
CA THR A 165 17.21 -15.79 2.95
C THR A 165 17.57 -17.15 2.32
N LEU A 166 18.14 -17.17 1.11
CA LEU A 166 18.85 -18.37 0.60
C LEU A 166 20.33 -18.35 1.05
N ARG A 167 20.57 -18.36 2.37
CA ARG A 167 21.89 -18.66 2.95
C ARG A 167 21.75 -19.78 3.95
#